data_AF-X1REC2-F1
#
_entry.id   AF-X1REC2-F1
#
_cell.length_a   1.000
_cell.length_b   1.000
_cell.length_c   1.000
_cell.angle_alpha   90.00
_cell.angle_beta   90.00
_cell.angle_gamma   90.00
#
_symmetry.space_group_name_H-M   'P 1'
#
loop_
_entity.id
_entity.type
_entity.pdbx_description
1 polymer ?
#
loop_
_entity_poly.entity_id
_entity_poly.type
_entity_poly.pdbx_seq_one_letter_code
_entity_poly.pdbx_strand_id
1 'polypeptide(L)'
;AGEIKEYLDLNEKKTKKQRLIYINSEVRNALEYYFDKTGIYHLDRYLFISDKTKINKPISRIRAWQLIQIWCREVGIKGRIGTHTIRKTAGYQMRIAGVAIELIQEVLGHQSISMTKRYLGITDDEVTKVLKNFNL
;
A
#
# COMPACT_ATOMS: atom_id res chain seq x y z
N ALA A 1 22.88 9.27 -12.19
CA ALA A 1 21.90 9.03 -11.11
C ALA A 1 20.61 8.54 -11.76
N GLY A 2 19.87 7.65 -11.11
CA GLY A 2 18.56 7.22 -11.61
C GLY A 2 17.49 8.30 -11.41
N GLU A 3 16.45 8.28 -12.24
CA GLU A 3 15.26 9.12 -12.10
C GLU A 3 14.07 8.30 -11.57
N ILE A 4 13.18 8.93 -10.81
CA ILE A 4 11.94 8.28 -10.35
C ILE A 4 10.97 8.19 -11.54
N LYS A 5 10.70 6.96 -11.98
CA LYS A 5 9.73 6.66 -13.04
C LYS A 5 8.29 6.98 -12.61
N GLU A 6 7.39 7.05 -13.58
CA GLU A 6 5.96 7.28 -13.33
C GLU A 6 5.26 6.04 -12.74
N TYR A 7 5.72 4.85 -13.11
CA TYR A 7 5.19 3.59 -12.64
C TYR A 7 6.28 2.75 -11.99
N LEU A 8 5.92 2.06 -10.91
CA LEU A 8 6.68 0.97 -10.34
C LEU A 8 6.21 -0.34 -10.98
N ASP A 9 7.09 -0.99 -11.74
CA ASP A 9 6.84 -2.30 -12.33
C ASP A 9 7.21 -3.41 -11.33
N LEU A 10 6.21 -4.20 -10.94
CA LEU A 10 6.35 -5.30 -10.00
C LEU A 10 5.94 -6.63 -10.63
N ASN A 11 6.85 -7.60 -10.55
CA ASN A 11 6.54 -8.99 -10.86
C ASN A 11 6.27 -9.75 -9.55
N GLU A 12 5.02 -10.14 -9.33
CA GLU A 12 4.62 -10.86 -8.12
C GLU A 12 5.18 -12.28 -8.11
N LYS A 13 5.96 -12.62 -7.08
CA LYS A 13 6.58 -13.95 -6.97
C LYS A 13 5.55 -15.11 -6.90
N LYS A 14 4.41 -14.90 -6.24
CA LYS A 14 3.42 -15.95 -5.98
C LYS A 14 2.51 -16.20 -7.17
N THR A 15 2.03 -15.13 -7.79
CA THR A 15 1.02 -15.19 -8.87
C THR A 15 1.66 -15.09 -10.25
N LYS A 16 2.94 -14.69 -10.33
CA LYS A 16 3.65 -14.31 -11.56
C LYS A 16 2.99 -13.18 -12.36
N LYS A 17 2.04 -12.46 -11.75
CA LYS A 17 1.38 -11.33 -12.39
C LYS A 17 2.31 -10.12 -12.38
N GLN A 18 2.41 -9.48 -13.54
CA GLN A 18 3.01 -8.16 -13.65
C GLN A 18 2.00 -7.12 -13.16
N ARG A 19 2.49 -6.12 -12.43
CA ARG A 19 1.68 -5.08 -11.85
C ARG A 19 2.38 -3.75 -11.96
N LEU A 20 1.74 -2.82 -12.66
CA LEU A 20 2.18 -1.43 -12.74
C LEU A 20 1.48 -0.63 -11.64
N ILE A 21 2.26 -0.06 -10.74
CA ILE A 21 1.74 0.82 -9.68
C ILE A 21 2.12 2.25 -10.01
N TYR A 22 1.12 3.11 -10.20
CA TYR A 22 1.35 4.53 -10.41
C TYR A 22 1.98 5.18 -9.18
N ILE A 23 3.05 5.95 -9.39
CA ILE A 23 3.73 6.74 -8.37
C ILE A 23 3.14 8.15 -8.40
N ASN A 24 2.17 8.39 -7.51
CA ASN A 24 1.56 9.71 -7.36
C ASN A 24 2.54 10.76 -6.78
N SER A 25 2.11 12.02 -6.77
CA SER A 25 2.91 13.15 -6.25
C SER A 25 3.41 12.92 -4.83
N GLU A 26 2.56 12.41 -3.93
CA GLU A 26 2.92 12.18 -2.53
C GLU A 26 4.02 11.13 -2.37
N VAL A 27 3.92 10.02 -3.11
CA VAL A 27 4.96 8.97 -3.11
C VAL A 27 6.24 9.49 -3.74
N ARG A 28 6.14 10.27 -4.84
CA ARG A 28 7.30 10.88 -5.49
C ARG A 28 8.04 11.81 -4.53
N ASN A 29 7.34 12.75 -3.89
CA ASN A 29 7.91 13.69 -2.93
C ASN A 29 8.58 12.95 -1.76
N ALA A 30 7.96 11.88 -1.25
CA ALA A 30 8.54 11.07 -0.18
C ALA A 30 9.83 10.34 -0.61
N LEU A 31 9.87 9.85 -1.86
CA LEU A 31 11.07 9.21 -2.42
C LEU A 31 12.19 10.22 -2.65
N GLU A 32 11.88 11.40 -3.17
CA GLU A 32 12.85 12.48 -3.35
C GLU A 32 13.47 12.90 -2.02
N TYR A 33 12.63 13.11 -1.00
CA TYR A 33 13.10 13.38 0.36
C TYR A 33 13.99 12.25 0.90
N TYR A 34 13.59 10.99 0.68
CA TYR A 34 14.39 9.83 1.11
C TYR A 34 15.77 9.80 0.42
N PHE A 35 15.83 10.06 -0.88
CA PHE A 35 17.09 10.07 -1.62
C PHE A 35 18.01 11.23 -1.22
N ASP A 36 17.44 12.41 -0.97
CA ASP A 36 18.19 13.56 -0.43
C ASP A 36 18.86 13.21 0.91
N LYS A 37 18.11 12.57 1.83
CA LYS A 37 18.64 12.23 3.15
C LYS A 37 19.59 11.05 3.19
N THR A 38 19.48 10.11 2.26
CA THR A 38 20.30 8.88 2.28
C THR A 38 21.47 8.90 1.31
N GLY A 39 21.43 9.76 0.28
CA GLY A 39 22.42 9.74 -0.79
C GLY A 39 22.36 8.50 -1.68
N ILE A 40 21.31 7.67 -1.57
CA ILE A 40 21.18 6.42 -2.33
C ILE A 40 20.59 6.72 -3.71
N TYR A 41 21.45 6.78 -4.73
CA TYR A 41 21.04 6.99 -6.13
C TYR A 41 21.47 5.87 -7.08
N HIS A 42 22.03 4.78 -6.52
CA HIS A 42 22.62 3.70 -7.30
C HIS A 42 21.59 2.61 -7.63
N LEU A 43 21.46 2.29 -8.91
CA LEU A 43 20.48 1.34 -9.43
C LEU A 43 20.78 -0.13 -9.07
N ASP A 44 22.00 -0.42 -8.63
CA ASP A 44 22.41 -1.74 -8.13
C ASP A 44 22.00 -1.96 -6.66
N ARG A 45 21.42 -0.95 -6.01
CA ARG A 45 20.99 -1.02 -4.61
C ARG A 45 19.50 -1.24 -4.44
N TYR A 46 19.15 -1.93 -3.36
CA TYR A 46 17.76 -1.96 -2.90
C TYR A 46 17.31 -0.56 -2.51
N LEU A 47 16.05 -0.24 -2.82
CA LEU A 47 15.46 1.06 -2.49
C LEU A 47 15.48 1.34 -0.98
N PHE A 48 15.17 0.34 -0.16
CA PHE A 48 15.18 0.45 1.30
C PHE A 48 16.20 -0.52 1.89
N ILE A 49 17.40 -0.02 2.17
CA ILE A 49 18.49 -0.82 2.73
C ILE A 49 18.43 -0.91 4.26
N SER A 50 18.98 -2.00 4.80
CA SER A 50 19.17 -2.16 6.23
C SER A 50 20.53 -1.59 6.67
N ASP A 51 20.52 -0.50 7.43
CA ASP A 51 21.73 0.16 7.95
C ASP A 51 22.61 -0.76 8.82
N LYS A 52 22.02 -1.80 9.43
CA LYS A 52 22.71 -2.71 10.35
C LYS A 52 23.84 -3.51 9.70
N THR A 53 23.80 -3.75 8.39
CA THR A 53 24.68 -4.75 7.76
C THR A 53 25.81 -4.17 6.94
N LYS A 54 25.87 -2.83 6.72
CA LYS A 54 26.81 -2.16 5.78
C LYS A 54 26.88 -2.80 4.37
N ILE A 55 25.91 -3.66 4.06
CA ILE A 55 25.79 -4.47 2.84
C ILE A 55 24.45 -4.11 2.20
N ASN A 56 24.40 -4.12 0.87
CA ASN A 56 23.21 -3.91 0.06
C ASN A 56 22.15 -5.01 0.29
N LYS A 57 21.45 -4.94 1.43
CA LYS A 57 20.43 -5.89 1.85
C LYS A 57 19.13 -5.14 2.17
N PRO A 58 17.97 -5.60 1.68
CA PRO A 58 16.72 -4.90 1.92
C PRO A 58 16.30 -5.03 3.38
N ILE A 59 15.53 -4.07 3.88
CA ILE A 59 14.87 -4.21 5.18
C ILE A 59 13.97 -5.45 5.18
N SER A 60 13.91 -6.14 6.32
CA SER A 60 12.99 -7.26 6.48
C SER A 60 11.55 -6.77 6.63
N ARG A 61 10.58 -7.64 6.32
CA ARG A 61 9.15 -7.37 6.58
C ARG A 61 8.89 -7.03 8.05
N ILE A 62 9.59 -7.71 8.97
CA ILE A 62 9.50 -7.46 10.42
C ILE A 62 10.00 -6.05 10.73
N ARG A 63 11.12 -5.62 10.13
CA ARG A 63 11.66 -4.27 10.33
C ARG A 63 10.70 -3.19 9.81
N ALA A 64 10.12 -3.39 8.63
CA ALA A 64 9.11 -2.49 8.09
C ALA A 64 7.89 -2.35 9.04
N TRP A 65 7.40 -3.48 9.58
CA TRP A 65 6.32 -3.46 10.57
C TRP A 65 6.71 -2.73 11.87
N GLN A 66 7.93 -2.94 12.37
CA GLN A 66 8.43 -2.24 13.56
C GLN A 66 8.53 -0.73 13.35
N LEU A 67 9.00 -0.29 12.18
CA LEU A 67 9.09 1.13 11.84
C LEU A 67 7.70 1.77 11.82
N ILE A 68 6.72 1.15 11.15
CA ILE A 68 5.32 1.62 11.15
C ILE A 68 4.78 1.73 12.58
N GLN A 69 5.02 0.71 13.41
CA GLN A 69 4.59 0.72 14.81
C GLN A 69 5.23 1.86 15.63
N ILE A 70 6.51 2.16 15.40
CA ILE A 70 7.20 3.28 16.05
C ILE A 70 6.56 4.60 15.62
N TRP A 71 6.44 4.85 14.32
CA TRP A 71 5.88 6.10 13.80
C TRP A 71 4.44 6.32 14.26
N CYS A 72 3.60 5.27 14.25
CA CYS A 72 2.24 5.37 14.78
C CYS A 72 2.21 5.77 16.26
N ARG A 73 3.11 5.22 17.09
CA ARG A 73 3.17 5.59 18.51
C ARG A 73 3.64 7.03 18.71
N GLU A 74 4.61 7.48 17.92
CA GLU A 74 5.15 8.85 18.00
C GLU A 74 4.08 9.91 17.72
N VAL A 75 3.13 9.62 16.83
CA VAL A 75 2.00 10.50 16.51
C VAL A 75 0.73 10.20 17.32
N GLY A 76 0.83 9.36 18.36
CA GLY A 76 -0.30 9.05 19.26
C GLY A 76 -1.36 8.08 18.70
N ILE A 77 -1.12 7.44 17.56
CA ILE A 77 -2.01 6.41 17.01
C ILE A 77 -1.88 5.12 17.83
N LYS A 78 -2.97 4.74 18.48
CA LYS A 78 -3.05 3.54 19.32
C LYS A 78 -3.40 2.29 18.49
N GLY A 79 -2.94 1.13 18.94
CA GLY A 79 -3.27 -0.17 18.35
C GLY A 79 -2.21 -0.77 17.44
N ARG A 80 -2.51 -1.96 16.90
CA ARG A 80 -1.59 -2.73 16.06
C ARG A 80 -1.75 -2.36 14.58
N ILE A 81 -1.16 -1.25 14.18
CA ILE A 81 -1.08 -0.78 12.80
C ILE A 81 0.09 -1.45 12.06
N GLY A 82 -0.22 -2.18 10.99
CA GLY A 82 0.79 -2.76 10.10
C GLY A 82 0.52 -2.44 8.64
N THR A 83 1.34 -3.00 7.75
CA THR A 83 1.18 -2.84 6.30
C THR A 83 -0.21 -3.25 5.80
N HIS A 84 -0.79 -4.33 6.36
CA HIS A 84 -2.15 -4.76 6.04
C HIS A 84 -3.21 -3.78 6.51
N THR A 85 -3.03 -3.18 7.69
CA THR A 85 -3.95 -2.15 8.21
C THR A 85 -3.94 -0.94 7.28
N ILE A 86 -2.76 -0.45 6.90
CA ILE A 86 -2.61 0.68 5.98
C ILE A 86 -3.27 0.39 4.62
N ARG A 87 -3.03 -0.80 4.05
CA ARG A 87 -3.64 -1.21 2.77
C ARG A 87 -5.16 -1.29 2.87
N LYS A 88 -5.71 -1.82 3.97
CA LYS A 88 -7.16 -1.84 4.22
C LYS A 88 -7.72 -0.44 4.36
N THR A 89 -7.03 0.45 5.08
CA THR A 89 -7.42 1.86 5.20
C THR A 89 -7.46 2.53 3.83
N ALA A 90 -6.46 2.35 2.98
CA ALA A 90 -6.46 2.92 1.62
C ALA A 90 -7.67 2.45 0.80
N GLY A 91 -7.95 1.13 0.79
CA GLY A 91 -9.12 0.60 0.09
C GLY A 91 -10.45 1.08 0.69
N TYR A 92 -10.54 1.24 2.00
CA TYR A 92 -11.71 1.80 2.67
C TYR A 92 -11.91 3.27 2.32
N GLN A 93 -10.84 4.07 2.28
CA GLN A 93 -10.89 5.48 1.88
C GLN A 93 -11.37 5.64 0.43
N MET A 94 -10.90 4.79 -0.50
CA MET A 94 -11.39 4.77 -1.87
C MET A 94 -12.89 4.43 -1.94
N ARG A 95 -13.34 3.47 -1.11
CA ARG A 95 -14.74 3.08 -1.05
C ARG A 95 -15.63 4.22 -0.58
N ILE A 96 -15.28 4.90 0.51
CA ILE A 96 -16.09 6.02 1.02
C ILE A 96 -16.07 7.23 0.07
N ALA A 97 -15.02 7.37 -0.75
CA ALA A 97 -14.94 8.34 -1.84
C ALA A 97 -15.78 7.95 -3.07
N GLY A 98 -16.48 6.81 -3.05
CA GLY A 98 -17.36 6.37 -4.14
C GLY A 98 -16.65 5.67 -5.30
N VAL A 99 -15.40 5.24 -5.14
CA VAL A 99 -14.68 4.50 -6.18
C VAL A 99 -15.32 3.12 -6.38
N ALA A 100 -15.57 2.76 -7.64
CA ALA A 100 -16.13 1.45 -8.01
C ALA A 100 -15.29 0.29 -7.44
N ILE A 101 -15.96 -0.76 -6.95
CA ILE A 101 -15.30 -1.87 -6.24
C ILE A 101 -14.34 -2.65 -7.14
N GLU A 102 -14.59 -2.67 -8.44
CA GLU A 102 -13.75 -3.23 -9.50
C GLU A 102 -12.42 -2.49 -9.59
N LEU A 103 -12.45 -1.14 -9.55
CA LEU A 103 -11.23 -0.33 -9.55
C LEU A 103 -10.45 -0.52 -8.24
N ILE A 104 -11.15 -0.60 -7.10
CA ILE A 104 -10.50 -0.90 -5.82
C ILE A 104 -9.85 -2.29 -5.84
N GLN A 105 -10.49 -3.29 -6.46
CA GLN A 105 -9.89 -4.61 -6.65
C GLN A 105 -8.55 -4.52 -7.39
N GLU A 106 -8.50 -3.79 -8.52
CA GLU A 106 -7.27 -3.61 -9.30
C GLU A 106 -6.18 -2.90 -8.48
N VAL A 107 -6.55 -1.84 -7.75
CA VAL A 107 -5.64 -1.09 -6.87
C VAL A 107 -5.19 -1.90 -5.65
N LEU A 108 -5.98 -2.88 -5.21
CA LEU A 108 -5.60 -3.83 -4.16
C LEU A 108 -5.01 -5.13 -4.71
N GLY A 109 -4.88 -5.30 -6.03
CA GLY A 109 -4.32 -6.51 -6.65
C GLY A 109 -5.04 -7.81 -6.23
N HIS A 110 -6.31 -7.72 -5.87
CA HIS A 110 -7.08 -8.90 -5.47
C HIS A 110 -7.53 -9.69 -6.69
N GLN A 111 -7.59 -11.02 -6.56
CA GLN A 111 -7.94 -11.90 -7.68
C GLN A 111 -9.45 -11.95 -7.96
N SER A 112 -10.27 -11.45 -7.04
CA SER A 112 -11.71 -11.41 -7.21
C SER A 112 -12.36 -10.31 -6.38
N ILE A 113 -13.54 -9.87 -6.82
CA ILE A 113 -14.34 -8.86 -6.12
C ILE A 113 -14.73 -9.36 -4.73
N SER A 114 -14.99 -10.66 -4.59
CA SER A 114 -15.30 -11.30 -3.30
C SER A 114 -14.17 -11.11 -2.28
N MET A 115 -12.89 -11.24 -2.71
CA MET A 115 -11.76 -10.94 -1.84
C MET A 115 -11.76 -9.48 -1.40
N THR A 116 -12.02 -8.54 -2.32
CA THR A 116 -12.11 -7.10 -2.00
C THR A 116 -13.24 -6.80 -1.03
N LYS A 117 -14.44 -7.36 -1.26
CA LYS A 117 -15.59 -7.21 -0.34
C LYS A 117 -15.24 -7.66 1.07
N ARG A 118 -14.68 -8.87 1.21
CA ARG A 118 -14.22 -9.40 2.51
C ARG A 118 -13.13 -8.51 3.12
N TYR A 119 -12.19 -8.03 2.32
CA TYR A 119 -11.09 -7.20 2.78
C TYR A 119 -11.59 -5.86 3.35
N LEU A 120 -12.57 -5.25 2.68
CA LEU A 120 -13.20 -3.99 3.10
C LEU A 120 -14.28 -4.17 4.16
N GLY A 121 -14.66 -5.41 4.49
CA GLY A 121 -15.72 -5.69 5.45
C GLY A 121 -17.11 -5.30 4.94
N ILE A 122 -17.34 -5.40 3.63
CA ILE A 122 -18.67 -5.24 3.03
C ILE A 122 -19.50 -6.43 3.48
N THR A 123 -20.59 -6.18 4.23
CA THR A 123 -21.49 -7.20 4.77
C THR A 123 -22.81 -7.24 3.99
N ASP A 124 -23.53 -8.35 4.11
CA ASP A 124 -24.86 -8.50 3.49
C ASP A 124 -25.87 -7.48 4.05
N ASP A 125 -25.67 -6.99 5.29
CA ASP A 125 -26.50 -5.93 5.89
C ASP A 125 -26.45 -4.62 5.10
N GLU A 126 -25.30 -4.28 4.50
CA GLU A 126 -25.17 -3.09 3.65
C GLU A 126 -26.01 -3.26 2.37
N VAL A 127 -26.08 -4.47 1.82
CA VAL A 127 -26.91 -4.80 0.65
C VAL A 127 -28.38 -4.63 1.00
N THR A 128 -28.81 -5.15 2.16
CA THR A 128 -30.19 -4.96 2.64
C THR A 128 -30.54 -3.50 2.85
N LYS A 129 -29.60 -2.68 3.36
CA LYS A 129 -29.81 -1.23 3.53
C LYS A 129 -29.98 -0.52 2.20
N VAL A 130 -29.20 -0.89 1.18
CA VAL A 130 -29.35 -0.34 -0.18
C VAL A 130 -30.74 -0.67 -0.73
N LEU A 131 -31.17 -1.93 -0.64
CA LEU A 131 -32.49 -2.36 -1.12
C LEU A 131 -33.65 -1.65 -0.41
N LYS A 132 -33.54 -1.38 0.90
CA LYS A 132 -34.55 -0.61 1.65
C LYS A 132 -34.60 0.86 1.24
N ASN A 133 -33.49 1.43 0.81
CA ASN A 133 -33.40 2.84 0.41
C ASN A 133 -33.72 3.05 -1.08
N PHE A 134 -33.55 2.02 -1.90
CA PHE A 134 -34.01 1.97 -3.28
C PHE A 134 -35.42 1.39 -3.33
N ASN A 135 -36.41 2.21 -2.96
CA ASN A 135 -37.80 1.94 -3.34
C ASN A 135 -37.96 2.27 -4.83
N LEU A 136 -37.91 1.24 -5.67
CA LEU A 136 -38.38 1.30 -7.05
C LEU A 136 -39.89 1.09 -7.08
#